data_AF-A0A8T7AGY0-F1
#
_entry.id   AF-A0A8T7AGY0-F1
#
_cell.length_a   1.000
_cell.length_b   1.000
_cell.length_c   1.000
_cell.angle_alpha   90.00
_cell.angle_beta   90.00
_cell.angle_gamma   90.00
#
_symmetry.space_group_name_H-M   'P 1'
#
loop_
_entity.id
_entity.type
_entity.pdbx_description
1 polymer ?
#
loop_
_entity_poly.entity_id
_entity_poly.type
_entity_poly.pdbx_seq_one_letter_code
_entity_poly.pdbx_strand_id
1 'polypeptide(L)'
;MIRVLLAVAAATFLIGSVHADEDVDPGFNEATFDGLEFRSIGPALMSGRIADIAVHPENRSTWYVGGGSGGVWKTVNRGTTWEPLFDDEDSYSIGCVTLDPNDPDTVWVGTGENVSGRHVGYGSGVFRSRDGGKNWEVLGLENSEHIGMIRIDPRDSDTIFVAAQGPLWSGGGDRGLYKSTDGGASWRKVLGTGLGNTPVDDAYTGVSEVHLDPRNPDVIYAVSWQRFRNVAVLMDGGPGTGIHKSEDGGETWRELTEGLPEEVLGKIGLAISPIDPDVVYATIELANRTGGFWRSEDGGETWEKQSEYLSSGTGPHYYQEIFASPHEFDRVYQMDVHLHMTEDGGANFTKLEHDTKHV
;
A
#
# COMPACT_ATOMS: atom_id res chain seq x y z
N MET A 1 76.63 -32.32 53.66
CA MET A 1 76.53 -33.78 53.87
C MET A 1 75.15 -34.20 53.34
N ILE A 2 75.11 -34.92 52.20
CA ILE A 2 74.06 -35.86 51.72
C ILE A 2 72.61 -35.29 51.58
N ARG A 3 72.15 -35.01 50.34
CA ARG A 3 71.08 -35.70 49.55
C ARG A 3 69.77 -35.94 50.33
N VAL A 4 68.58 -35.58 49.84
CA VAL A 4 67.85 -36.22 48.73
C VAL A 4 66.84 -35.24 48.09
N LEU A 5 66.88 -35.10 46.76
CA LEU A 5 65.77 -34.58 45.95
C LEU A 5 64.77 -35.73 45.69
N LEU A 6 63.48 -35.51 45.96
CA LEU A 6 62.40 -36.31 45.38
C LEU A 6 61.90 -35.58 44.13
N ALA A 7 62.14 -36.15 42.95
CA ALA A 7 61.52 -35.71 41.70
C ALA A 7 60.20 -36.44 41.53
N VAL A 8 59.08 -35.72 41.56
CA VAL A 8 57.77 -36.24 41.15
C VAL A 8 57.64 -36.00 39.65
N ALA A 9 57.67 -37.07 38.86
CA ALA A 9 57.38 -37.02 37.45
C ALA A 9 55.85 -36.88 37.25
N ALA A 10 55.39 -35.69 36.90
CA ALA A 10 54.03 -35.49 36.41
C ALA A 10 53.98 -35.96 34.94
N ALA A 11 53.33 -37.08 34.68
CA ALA A 11 53.04 -37.54 33.33
C ALA A 11 51.90 -36.69 32.76
N THR A 12 52.23 -35.77 31.87
CA THR A 12 51.25 -35.02 31.08
C THR A 12 50.63 -35.97 30.05
N PHE A 13 49.42 -36.48 30.33
CA PHE A 13 48.61 -37.12 29.30
C PHE A 13 48.13 -36.04 28.33
N LEU A 14 48.75 -35.98 27.14
CA LEU A 14 48.18 -35.33 25.97
C LEU A 14 46.92 -36.13 25.58
N ILE A 15 45.76 -35.68 26.04
CA ILE A 15 44.49 -36.07 25.44
C ILE A 15 44.48 -35.39 24.08
N GLY A 16 44.84 -36.14 23.04
CA GLY A 16 44.55 -35.73 21.67
C GLY A 16 43.04 -35.54 21.57
N SER A 17 42.61 -34.30 21.36
CA SER A 17 41.25 -34.02 20.93
C SER A 17 41.07 -34.72 19.58
N VAL A 18 40.53 -35.93 19.61
CA VAL A 18 39.86 -36.52 18.46
C VAL A 18 38.75 -35.51 18.14
N HIS A 19 39.00 -34.66 17.14
CA HIS A 19 37.90 -34.06 16.41
C HIS A 19 37.18 -35.28 15.84
N ALA A 20 36.00 -35.58 16.36
CA ALA A 20 35.08 -36.38 15.60
C ALA A 20 34.92 -35.58 14.30
N ASP A 21 35.44 -36.13 13.19
CA ASP A 21 34.95 -35.73 11.88
C ASP A 21 33.44 -35.87 12.01
N GLU A 22 32.73 -34.73 12.00
CA GLU A 22 31.29 -34.77 11.85
C GLU A 22 31.03 -35.66 10.64
N ASP A 23 30.20 -36.68 10.83
CA ASP A 23 29.76 -37.57 9.77
C ASP A 23 29.03 -36.69 8.76
N VAL A 24 29.78 -36.09 7.82
CA VAL A 24 29.23 -35.27 6.75
C VAL A 24 28.51 -36.25 5.87
N ASP A 25 27.22 -36.45 6.13
CA ASP A 25 26.36 -37.37 5.40
C ASP A 25 26.59 -37.15 3.90
N PRO A 26 27.21 -38.11 3.18
CA PRO A 26 27.56 -37.91 1.79
C PRO A 26 26.26 -37.82 0.96
N GLY A 27 25.85 -36.59 0.67
CA GLY A 27 24.59 -36.28 -0.01
C GLY A 27 24.38 -34.77 -0.17
N PHE A 28 23.30 -34.37 -0.83
CA PHE A 28 22.88 -32.97 -0.90
C PHE A 28 22.29 -32.53 0.46
N ASN A 29 23.14 -31.95 1.31
CA ASN A 29 22.79 -31.41 2.63
C ASN A 29 23.09 -29.91 2.71
N GLU A 30 22.77 -29.26 3.83
CA GLU A 30 23.03 -27.84 4.08
C GLU A 30 24.48 -27.46 3.78
N ALA A 31 25.45 -28.22 4.31
CA ALA A 31 26.88 -28.01 4.09
C ALA A 31 27.30 -28.09 2.59
N THR A 32 26.53 -28.81 1.75
CA THR A 32 26.78 -28.89 0.30
C THR A 32 26.45 -27.57 -0.41
N PHE A 33 25.54 -26.79 0.16
CA PHE A 33 25.02 -25.56 -0.45
C PHE A 33 25.38 -24.29 0.33
N ASP A 34 26.09 -24.40 1.45
CA ASP A 34 26.51 -23.31 2.36
C ASP A 34 27.29 -22.16 1.68
N GLY A 35 27.77 -22.37 0.44
CA GLY A 35 28.42 -21.34 -0.38
C GLY A 35 27.66 -20.88 -1.62
N LEU A 36 26.41 -21.33 -1.81
CA LEU A 36 25.57 -20.91 -2.94
C LEU A 36 24.72 -19.70 -2.56
N GLU A 37 25.01 -18.58 -3.20
CA GLU A 37 24.21 -17.37 -3.08
C GLU A 37 23.28 -17.21 -4.29
N PHE A 38 22.02 -16.83 -4.02
CA PHE A 38 21.15 -16.35 -5.08
C PHE A 38 21.72 -15.06 -5.66
N ARG A 39 21.75 -14.98 -7.00
CA ARG A 39 22.11 -13.75 -7.70
C ARG A 39 21.02 -13.39 -8.70
N SER A 40 20.67 -12.12 -8.75
CA SER A 40 19.84 -11.60 -9.83
C SER A 40 20.59 -11.75 -11.16
N ILE A 41 19.92 -12.31 -12.17
CA ILE A 41 20.39 -12.34 -13.56
C ILE A 41 19.83 -11.17 -14.38
N GLY A 42 19.12 -10.24 -13.72
CA GLY A 42 18.39 -9.14 -14.34
C GLY A 42 17.10 -9.58 -15.04
N PRO A 43 16.23 -8.64 -15.42
CA PRO A 43 15.05 -8.95 -16.21
C PRO A 43 15.46 -9.38 -17.62
N ALA A 44 15.05 -10.59 -18.03
CA ALA A 44 15.34 -11.10 -19.37
C ALA A 44 14.48 -10.44 -20.48
N LEU A 45 13.34 -9.82 -20.13
CA LEU A 45 12.45 -9.16 -21.10
C LEU A 45 11.55 -8.05 -20.52
N MET A 46 10.98 -8.22 -19.32
CA MET A 46 10.04 -7.25 -18.70
C MET A 46 10.29 -7.14 -17.19
N SER A 47 10.00 -5.99 -16.58
CA SER A 47 9.92 -5.86 -15.12
C SER A 47 8.57 -6.39 -14.61
N GLY A 48 8.45 -6.51 -13.28
CA GLY A 48 7.16 -6.71 -12.62
C GLY A 48 6.32 -5.42 -12.59
N ARG A 49 5.11 -5.54 -12.07
CA ARG A 49 4.19 -4.41 -11.84
C ARG A 49 4.59 -3.67 -10.57
N ILE A 50 4.72 -2.35 -10.68
CA ILE A 50 4.89 -1.45 -9.55
C ILE A 50 3.49 -1.04 -9.10
N ALA A 51 3.20 -1.27 -7.81
CA ALA A 51 1.93 -0.90 -7.19
C ALA A 51 1.96 0.53 -6.66
N ASP A 52 3.09 0.96 -6.09
CA ASP A 52 3.21 2.29 -5.48
C ASP A 52 4.65 2.81 -5.50
N ILE A 53 4.79 4.13 -5.36
CA ILE A 53 6.07 4.84 -5.28
C ILE A 53 6.02 5.96 -4.25
N ALA A 54 7.02 5.98 -3.37
CA ALA A 54 7.27 7.09 -2.45
C ALA A 54 8.62 7.76 -2.78
N VAL A 55 8.61 9.08 -2.89
CA VAL A 55 9.80 9.88 -3.17
C VAL A 55 10.14 10.70 -1.93
N HIS A 56 11.39 10.63 -1.48
CA HIS A 56 11.83 11.42 -0.33
C HIS A 56 11.65 12.93 -0.63
N PRO A 57 11.02 13.70 0.28
CA PRO A 57 10.61 15.08 0.01
C PRO A 57 11.79 16.02 -0.22
N GLU A 58 12.86 15.87 0.58
CA GLU A 58 14.06 16.71 0.50
C GLU A 58 15.17 16.15 -0.39
N ASN A 59 15.29 14.81 -0.51
CA ASN A 59 16.29 14.14 -1.32
C ASN A 59 15.64 13.38 -2.48
N ARG A 60 15.39 14.09 -3.59
CA ARG A 60 14.77 13.51 -4.80
C ARG A 60 15.60 12.44 -5.52
N SER A 61 16.77 12.06 -5.00
CA SER A 61 17.50 10.88 -5.47
C SER A 61 17.08 9.59 -4.77
N THR A 62 16.40 9.70 -3.62
CA THR A 62 15.96 8.56 -2.80
C THR A 62 14.49 8.26 -3.01
N TRP A 63 14.18 7.10 -3.60
CA TRP A 63 12.81 6.63 -3.81
C TRP A 63 12.64 5.22 -3.25
N TYR A 64 11.39 4.90 -2.90
CA TYR A 64 10.95 3.57 -2.53
C TYR A 64 9.85 3.15 -3.50
N VAL A 65 9.88 1.91 -3.98
CA VAL A 65 8.83 1.35 -4.84
C VAL A 65 8.33 0.03 -4.26
N GLY A 66 7.02 -0.13 -4.26
CA GLY A 66 6.35 -1.38 -3.91
C GLY A 66 6.02 -2.18 -5.15
N GLY A 67 6.51 -3.42 -5.22
CA GLY A 67 6.10 -4.36 -6.26
C GLY A 67 4.80 -5.05 -5.90
N GLY A 68 3.83 -5.10 -6.82
CA GLY A 68 2.61 -5.90 -6.61
C GLY A 68 2.92 -7.40 -6.45
N SER A 69 4.09 -7.84 -6.93
CA SER A 69 4.68 -9.16 -6.66
C SER A 69 6.22 -9.10 -6.72
N GLY A 70 6.85 -8.54 -5.69
CA GLY A 70 8.31 -8.42 -5.63
C GLY A 70 8.87 -7.61 -4.46
N GLY A 71 8.11 -7.41 -3.38
CA GLY A 71 8.60 -6.70 -2.19
C GLY A 71 8.83 -5.20 -2.41
N VAL A 72 9.60 -4.60 -1.51
CA VAL A 72 9.95 -3.16 -1.51
C VAL A 72 11.39 -2.98 -1.99
N TRP A 73 11.59 -1.98 -2.85
CA TRP A 73 12.91 -1.63 -3.38
C TRP A 73 13.22 -0.18 -3.12
N LYS A 74 14.50 0.13 -2.89
CA LYS A 74 15.00 1.49 -2.73
C LYS A 74 16.03 1.84 -3.78
N THR A 75 15.98 3.08 -4.26
CA THR A 75 17.06 3.69 -5.02
C THR A 75 17.55 4.92 -4.27
N VAL A 76 18.84 5.25 -4.43
CA VAL A 76 19.44 6.50 -3.92
C VAL A 76 20.09 7.33 -5.05
N ASN A 77 19.83 6.94 -6.31
CA ASN A 77 20.40 7.54 -7.51
C ASN A 77 19.37 7.69 -8.63
N ARG A 78 18.13 8.07 -8.27
CA ARG A 78 17.04 8.38 -9.21
C ARG A 78 16.68 7.22 -10.12
N GLY A 79 16.67 6.01 -9.59
CA GLY A 79 16.24 4.80 -10.29
C GLY A 79 17.29 4.17 -11.19
N THR A 80 18.57 4.58 -11.09
CA THR A 80 19.66 3.95 -11.86
C THR A 80 19.98 2.56 -11.34
N THR A 81 20.05 2.40 -10.01
CA THR A 81 20.20 1.10 -9.33
C THR A 81 19.21 0.98 -8.19
N TRP A 82 18.89 -0.26 -7.83
CA TRP A 82 17.89 -0.59 -6.83
C TRP A 82 18.43 -1.64 -5.85
N GLU A 83 18.07 -1.49 -4.58
CA GLU A 83 18.36 -2.40 -3.48
C GLU A 83 17.03 -3.01 -3.01
N PRO A 84 16.89 -4.35 -2.96
CA PRO A 84 15.73 -4.98 -2.35
C PRO A 84 15.79 -4.79 -0.83
N LEU A 85 14.66 -4.48 -0.22
CA LEU A 85 14.56 -4.18 1.22
C LEU A 85 13.64 -5.14 1.98
N PHE A 86 12.97 -6.05 1.28
CA PHE A 86 11.82 -6.79 1.83
C PHE A 86 11.88 -8.28 1.50
N ASP A 87 13.06 -8.79 1.10
CA ASP A 87 13.25 -10.19 0.67
C ASP A 87 13.18 -11.18 1.85
N ASP A 88 13.42 -10.71 3.07
CA ASP A 88 13.39 -11.51 4.31
C ASP A 88 12.04 -11.43 5.05
N GLU A 89 11.05 -10.71 4.50
CA GLU A 89 9.73 -10.51 5.12
C GLU A 89 8.67 -11.48 4.56
N ASP A 90 7.62 -11.73 5.34
CA ASP A 90 6.61 -12.77 5.05
C ASP A 90 5.63 -12.43 3.90
N SER A 91 5.79 -11.29 3.23
CA SER A 91 4.94 -10.90 2.10
C SER A 91 5.74 -10.32 0.94
N TYR A 92 5.47 -10.84 -0.26
CA TYR A 92 6.06 -10.32 -1.50
C TYR A 92 5.12 -9.37 -2.25
N SER A 93 3.85 -9.27 -1.85
CA SER A 93 2.85 -8.42 -2.52
C SER A 93 2.70 -7.12 -1.75
N ILE A 94 2.92 -5.99 -2.41
CA ILE A 94 2.85 -4.66 -1.79
C ILE A 94 1.63 -3.91 -2.32
N GLY A 95 0.85 -3.32 -1.41
CA GLY A 95 -0.31 -2.48 -1.70
C GLY A 95 0.01 -0.99 -1.71
N CYS A 96 0.80 -0.53 -0.73
CA CYS A 96 1.25 0.86 -0.69
C CYS A 96 2.57 1.02 0.08
N VAL A 97 3.30 2.09 -0.22
CA VAL A 97 4.50 2.54 0.48
C VAL A 97 4.39 4.03 0.71
N THR A 98 4.58 4.48 1.95
CA THR A 98 4.58 5.91 2.27
C THR A 98 5.71 6.26 3.24
N LEU A 99 6.13 7.53 3.21
CA LEU A 99 7.13 8.06 4.14
C LEU A 99 6.42 8.88 5.21
N ASP A 100 6.96 8.84 6.41
CA ASP A 100 6.55 9.77 7.45
C ASP A 100 6.95 11.21 7.04
N PRO A 101 6.01 12.17 7.04
CA PRO A 101 6.31 13.55 6.64
C PRO A 101 7.26 14.28 7.60
N ASN A 102 7.35 13.86 8.86
CA ASN A 102 8.22 14.45 9.88
C ASN A 102 9.57 13.74 10.00
N ASP A 103 9.66 12.49 9.52
CA ASP A 103 10.90 11.72 9.47
C ASP A 103 10.95 10.81 8.22
N PRO A 104 11.44 11.31 7.07
CA PRO A 104 11.43 10.55 5.83
C PRO A 104 12.32 9.29 5.78
N ASP A 105 13.11 9.01 6.83
CA ASP A 105 13.77 7.71 7.01
C ASP A 105 12.85 6.65 7.64
N THR A 106 11.72 7.09 8.21
CA THR A 106 10.63 6.21 8.64
C THR A 106 9.73 5.87 7.45
N VAL A 107 9.72 4.59 7.07
CA VAL A 107 9.00 4.04 5.92
C VAL A 107 7.87 3.14 6.42
N TRP A 108 6.66 3.36 5.91
CA TRP A 108 5.49 2.53 6.18
C TRP A 108 5.11 1.75 4.93
N VAL A 109 4.80 0.47 5.11
CA VAL A 109 4.44 -0.44 4.02
C VAL A 109 3.13 -1.14 4.38
N GLY A 110 2.15 -1.01 3.49
CA GLY A 110 0.95 -1.82 3.48
C GLY A 110 1.12 -2.96 2.50
N THR A 111 0.99 -4.19 2.98
CA THR A 111 1.13 -5.38 2.12
C THR A 111 -0.21 -5.81 1.51
N GLY A 112 -0.11 -6.55 0.41
CA GLY A 112 -1.24 -7.04 -0.38
C GLY A 112 -1.74 -6.00 -1.36
N GLU A 113 -1.62 -6.31 -2.65
CA GLU A 113 -1.93 -5.34 -3.70
C GLU A 113 -3.40 -4.88 -3.67
N ASN A 114 -3.62 -3.58 -3.85
CA ASN A 114 -4.90 -2.90 -3.61
C ASN A 114 -5.90 -2.94 -4.80
N VAL A 115 -5.63 -3.76 -5.82
CA VAL A 115 -6.53 -3.97 -6.96
C VAL A 115 -7.38 -5.23 -6.79
N SER A 116 -8.45 -5.37 -7.56
CA SER A 116 -9.34 -6.55 -7.47
C SER A 116 -9.00 -7.64 -8.49
N GLY A 117 -7.78 -7.70 -9.04
CA GLY A 117 -7.37 -8.67 -10.06
C GLY A 117 -7.38 -10.13 -9.57
N ARG A 118 -7.47 -11.12 -10.47
CA ARG A 118 -7.37 -12.55 -10.06
C ARG A 118 -5.96 -12.98 -9.66
N HIS A 119 -4.96 -12.23 -10.09
CA HIS A 119 -3.54 -12.53 -9.93
C HIS A 119 -2.90 -11.84 -8.73
N VAL A 120 -3.66 -11.03 -7.98
CA VAL A 120 -3.14 -10.29 -6.84
C VAL A 120 -2.71 -11.26 -5.73
N GLY A 121 -1.56 -10.99 -5.13
CA GLY A 121 -1.14 -11.67 -3.90
C GLY A 121 -1.80 -11.02 -2.69
N TYR A 122 -2.02 -11.82 -1.65
CA TYR A 122 -2.40 -11.29 -0.34
C TYR A 122 -1.16 -10.85 0.45
N GLY A 123 -1.38 -9.91 1.35
CA GLY A 123 -0.42 -9.36 2.30
C GLY A 123 -0.58 -9.94 3.70
N SER A 124 0.33 -9.51 4.56
CA SER A 124 0.42 -9.84 5.98
C SER A 124 0.29 -8.60 6.88
N GLY A 125 -0.46 -7.58 6.43
CA GLY A 125 -0.75 -6.37 7.20
C GLY A 125 0.23 -5.22 7.00
N VAL A 126 0.52 -4.48 8.08
CA VAL A 126 1.29 -3.23 8.09
C VAL A 126 2.68 -3.44 8.66
N PHE A 127 3.68 -2.88 7.97
CA PHE A 127 5.08 -2.90 8.37
C PHE A 127 5.60 -1.47 8.49
N ARG A 128 6.58 -1.27 9.37
CA ARG A 128 7.34 -0.02 9.46
C ARG A 128 8.83 -0.28 9.60
N SER A 129 9.61 0.50 8.89
CA SER A 129 11.04 0.67 9.14
C SER A 129 11.31 2.08 9.68
N ARG A 130 12.27 2.22 10.60
CA ARG A 130 12.76 3.52 11.10
C ARG A 130 14.19 3.86 10.66
N ASP A 131 14.74 3.06 9.75
CA ASP A 131 16.15 3.18 9.32
C ASP A 131 16.29 3.11 7.79
N GLY A 132 15.26 3.59 7.10
CA GLY A 132 15.21 3.67 5.65
C GLY A 132 15.06 2.32 4.97
N GLY A 133 14.42 1.35 5.63
CA GLY A 133 14.07 0.03 5.10
C GLY A 133 15.06 -1.09 5.40
N LYS A 134 15.97 -0.93 6.38
CA LYS A 134 16.96 -1.98 6.71
C LYS A 134 16.43 -2.99 7.69
N ASN A 135 15.58 -2.55 8.62
CA ASN A 135 14.87 -3.40 9.57
C ASN A 135 13.38 -3.04 9.54
N TRP A 136 12.53 -4.06 9.65
CA TRP A 136 11.07 -3.91 9.65
C TRP A 136 10.46 -4.42 10.94
N GLU A 137 9.41 -3.72 11.37
CA GLU A 137 8.53 -4.09 12.47
C GLU A 137 7.15 -4.42 11.90
N VAL A 138 6.60 -5.58 12.24
CA VAL A 138 5.20 -5.92 11.96
C VAL A 138 4.31 -5.20 12.98
N LEU A 139 3.33 -4.43 12.48
CA LEU A 139 2.45 -3.60 13.29
C LEU A 139 0.99 -4.07 13.29
N GLY A 140 0.71 -5.25 12.74
CA GLY A 140 -0.61 -5.89 12.79
C GLY A 140 -1.47 -5.62 11.56
N LEU A 141 -2.79 -5.80 11.72
CA LEU A 141 -3.77 -5.90 10.62
C LEU A 141 -3.45 -7.05 9.66
N GLU A 142 -2.88 -8.15 10.17
CA GLU A 142 -2.43 -9.30 9.38
C GLU A 142 -3.55 -9.96 8.57
N ASN A 143 -4.81 -9.86 9.04
CA ASN A 143 -5.96 -10.41 8.34
C ASN A 143 -6.60 -9.41 7.36
N SER A 144 -5.93 -8.28 7.07
CA SER A 144 -6.42 -7.34 6.07
C SER A 144 -6.28 -7.91 4.67
N GLU A 145 -5.28 -8.77 4.44
CA GLU A 145 -4.80 -9.28 3.15
C GLU A 145 -4.45 -8.21 2.09
N HIS A 146 -4.99 -6.99 2.18
CA HIS A 146 -4.85 -5.92 1.20
C HIS A 146 -4.97 -4.57 1.92
N ILE A 147 -3.85 -3.86 2.03
CA ILE A 147 -3.81 -2.49 2.53
C ILE A 147 -3.83 -1.53 1.33
N GLY A 148 -4.89 -0.74 1.22
CA GLY A 148 -5.09 0.19 0.11
C GLY A 148 -4.24 1.44 0.22
N MET A 149 -4.15 2.00 1.43
CA MET A 149 -3.50 3.29 1.66
C MET A 149 -3.11 3.47 3.13
N ILE A 150 -1.96 4.11 3.37
CA ILE A 150 -1.54 4.58 4.69
C ILE A 150 -1.36 6.11 4.63
N ARG A 151 -1.84 6.81 5.65
CA ARG A 151 -1.61 8.24 5.86
C ARG A 151 -1.15 8.50 7.28
N ILE A 152 -0.13 9.34 7.40
CA ILE A 152 0.40 9.82 8.68
C ILE A 152 -0.04 11.27 8.84
N ASP A 153 -0.56 11.64 10.00
CA ASP A 153 -0.90 13.03 10.31
C ASP A 153 0.39 13.87 10.30
N PRO A 154 0.50 14.93 9.47
CA PRO A 154 1.71 15.74 9.40
C PRO A 154 2.01 16.49 10.72
N ARG A 155 1.04 16.61 11.63
CA ARG A 155 1.21 17.25 12.95
C ARG A 155 1.82 16.30 13.98
N ASP A 156 1.65 14.99 13.79
CA ASP A 156 2.00 13.96 14.75
C ASP A 156 2.22 12.59 14.08
N SER A 157 3.47 12.15 14.07
CA SER A 157 3.89 10.85 13.50
C SER A 157 3.30 9.63 14.21
N ASP A 158 2.76 9.78 15.43
CA ASP A 158 2.09 8.69 16.15
C ASP A 158 0.62 8.55 15.75
N THR A 159 0.06 9.50 15.00
CA THR A 159 -1.31 9.44 14.48
C THR A 159 -1.31 8.95 13.03
N ILE A 160 -1.77 7.70 12.83
CA ILE A 160 -1.73 7.02 11.53
C ILE A 160 -3.12 6.48 11.17
N PHE A 161 -3.48 6.59 9.90
CA PHE A 161 -4.68 6.00 9.31
C PHE A 161 -4.30 4.92 8.30
N VAL A 162 -4.97 3.77 8.39
CA VAL A 162 -4.76 2.62 7.48
C VAL A 162 -6.09 2.23 6.85
N ALA A 163 -6.20 2.43 5.55
CA ALA A 163 -7.31 1.96 4.73
C ALA A 163 -7.10 0.48 4.38
N ALA A 164 -7.86 -0.40 5.05
CA ALA A 164 -7.79 -1.83 4.85
C ALA A 164 -9.00 -2.33 4.06
N GLN A 165 -8.73 -2.93 2.89
CA GLN A 165 -9.78 -3.43 2.00
C GLN A 165 -10.39 -4.76 2.48
N GLY A 166 -9.60 -5.52 3.25
CA GLY A 166 -9.94 -6.89 3.63
C GLY A 166 -9.64 -7.91 2.53
N PRO A 167 -9.80 -9.21 2.85
CA PRO A 167 -9.65 -10.30 1.90
C PRO A 167 -10.46 -10.10 0.64
N LEU A 168 -9.86 -10.37 -0.52
CA LEU A 168 -10.55 -10.31 -1.81
C LEU A 168 -11.39 -11.58 -2.07
N TRP A 169 -10.92 -12.73 -1.58
CA TRP A 169 -11.50 -14.04 -1.86
C TRP A 169 -12.43 -14.56 -0.76
N SER A 170 -12.61 -13.80 0.33
CA SER A 170 -13.51 -14.13 1.43
C SER A 170 -14.04 -12.87 2.10
N GLY A 171 -15.13 -13.01 2.87
CA GLY A 171 -15.63 -11.93 3.70
C GLY A 171 -14.95 -11.90 5.08
N GLY A 172 -14.95 -10.74 5.74
CA GLY A 172 -14.39 -10.55 7.08
C GLY A 172 -12.95 -10.04 7.07
N GLY A 173 -12.14 -10.51 8.01
CA GLY A 173 -10.75 -10.04 8.20
C GLY A 173 -10.66 -8.61 8.76
N ASP A 174 -9.45 -8.07 8.72
CA ASP A 174 -9.17 -6.70 9.14
C ASP A 174 -9.57 -5.73 8.02
N ARG A 175 -10.87 -5.43 7.90
CA ARG A 175 -11.42 -4.49 6.91
C ARG A 175 -11.99 -3.23 7.53
N GLY A 176 -11.87 -2.10 6.82
CA GLY A 176 -12.31 -0.79 7.26
C GLY A 176 -11.16 0.21 7.32
N LEU A 177 -11.43 1.38 7.90
CA LEU A 177 -10.39 2.37 8.24
C LEU A 177 -9.98 2.18 9.69
N TYR A 178 -8.68 2.06 9.92
CA TYR A 178 -8.08 1.96 11.24
C TYR A 178 -7.28 3.22 11.56
N LYS A 179 -7.32 3.64 12.82
CA LYS A 179 -6.55 4.76 13.38
C LYS A 179 -5.67 4.24 14.52
N SER A 180 -4.41 4.65 14.52
CA SER A 180 -3.51 4.57 15.67
C SER A 180 -3.20 5.98 16.17
N THR A 181 -2.94 6.12 17.46
CA THR A 181 -2.44 7.34 18.11
C THR A 181 -1.25 7.02 19.03
N ASP A 182 -0.58 5.90 18.76
CA ASP A 182 0.54 5.35 19.53
C ASP A 182 1.63 4.78 18.61
N GLY A 183 1.77 5.35 17.41
CA GLY A 183 2.81 4.97 16.46
C GLY A 183 2.61 3.56 15.91
N GLY A 184 1.35 3.10 15.77
CA GLY A 184 0.99 1.79 15.24
C GLY A 184 1.15 0.63 16.24
N ALA A 185 1.33 0.90 17.53
CA ALA A 185 1.35 -0.15 18.55
C ALA A 185 -0.04 -0.77 18.78
N SER A 186 -1.10 0.02 18.57
CA SER A 186 -2.49 -0.46 18.56
C SER A 186 -3.34 0.26 17.51
N TRP A 187 -4.40 -0.43 17.06
CA TRP A 187 -5.29 0.06 16.01
C TRP A 187 -6.75 0.02 16.47
N ARG A 188 -7.47 1.12 16.27
CA ARG A 188 -8.92 1.22 16.45
C ARG A 188 -9.61 1.38 15.10
N LYS A 189 -10.60 0.54 14.80
CA LYS A 189 -11.47 0.75 13.64
C LYS A 189 -12.32 2.00 13.84
N VAL A 190 -12.23 2.94 12.91
CA VAL A 190 -12.94 4.23 12.93
C VAL A 190 -14.02 4.33 11.85
N LEU A 191 -13.93 3.52 10.79
CA LEU A 191 -14.95 3.41 9.73
C LEU A 191 -15.00 1.97 9.22
N GLY A 192 -16.17 1.47 8.80
CA GLY A 192 -16.32 0.11 8.26
C GLY A 192 -17.36 -0.78 8.95
N THR A 193 -18.30 -0.21 9.69
CA THR A 193 -19.45 -0.93 10.28
C THR A 193 -20.72 -0.20 9.93
N GLY A 194 -21.74 -0.92 9.46
CA GLY A 194 -22.98 -0.34 8.97
C GLY A 194 -22.82 0.49 7.70
N LEU A 195 -21.75 0.25 6.92
CA LEU A 195 -21.57 0.90 5.63
C LEU A 195 -22.50 0.27 4.60
N GLY A 196 -22.61 -1.06 4.64
CA GLY A 196 -23.59 -1.78 3.83
C GLY A 196 -24.97 -1.83 4.47
N ASN A 197 -25.95 -2.32 3.70
CA ASN A 197 -27.33 -2.50 4.19
C ASN A 197 -27.46 -3.63 5.24
N THR A 198 -26.51 -4.57 5.25
CA THR A 198 -26.54 -5.76 6.11
C THR A 198 -25.15 -6.11 6.65
N PRO A 199 -25.06 -6.89 7.74
CA PRO A 199 -23.78 -7.43 8.21
C PRO A 199 -23.05 -8.29 7.18
N VAL A 200 -23.77 -8.85 6.20
CA VAL A 200 -23.17 -9.60 5.09
C VAL A 200 -22.47 -8.64 4.12
N ASP A 201 -23.08 -7.49 3.81
CA ASP A 201 -22.47 -6.47 2.96
C ASP A 201 -21.22 -5.88 3.63
N ASP A 202 -21.28 -5.60 4.92
CA ASP A 202 -20.13 -5.14 5.72
C ASP A 202 -18.97 -6.13 5.69
N ALA A 203 -19.27 -7.44 5.68
CA ALA A 203 -18.23 -8.47 5.57
C ALA A 203 -17.48 -8.41 4.23
N TYR A 204 -17.98 -7.71 3.22
CA TYR A 204 -17.29 -7.50 1.94
C TYR A 204 -16.95 -6.03 1.67
N THR A 205 -17.21 -5.13 2.62
CA THR A 205 -16.97 -3.69 2.49
C THR A 205 -15.73 -3.28 3.28
N GLY A 206 -14.68 -2.87 2.58
CA GLY A 206 -13.46 -2.32 3.19
C GLY A 206 -13.31 -0.83 2.89
N VAL A 207 -12.16 -0.26 3.25
CA VAL A 207 -11.77 1.09 2.86
C VAL A 207 -10.54 1.01 1.98
N SER A 208 -10.58 1.65 0.82
CA SER A 208 -9.52 1.62 -0.19
C SER A 208 -8.57 2.80 -0.07
N GLU A 209 -9.10 3.98 0.24
CA GLU A 209 -8.33 5.22 0.28
C GLU A 209 -8.69 6.04 1.51
N VAL A 210 -7.72 6.82 2.00
CA VAL A 210 -7.90 7.82 3.05
C VAL A 210 -7.06 9.05 2.71
N HIS A 211 -7.65 10.23 2.79
CA HIS A 211 -7.00 11.50 2.44
C HIS A 211 -7.23 12.53 3.54
N LEU A 212 -6.16 13.18 3.98
CA LEU A 212 -6.19 14.24 4.98
C LEU A 212 -6.18 15.58 4.26
N ASP A 213 -7.05 16.53 4.63
CA ASP A 213 -6.95 17.90 4.13
C ASP A 213 -5.62 18.51 4.61
N PRO A 214 -4.76 19.00 3.70
CA PRO A 214 -3.43 19.51 4.06
C PRO A 214 -3.48 20.79 4.91
N ARG A 215 -4.61 21.51 4.94
CA ARG A 215 -4.82 22.70 5.78
C ARG A 215 -5.25 22.34 7.19
N ASN A 216 -6.00 21.24 7.33
CA ASN A 216 -6.54 20.76 8.59
C ASN A 216 -6.71 19.23 8.56
N PRO A 217 -5.75 18.46 9.10
CA PRO A 217 -5.83 16.99 9.12
C PRO A 217 -6.97 16.39 9.95
N ASP A 218 -7.76 17.22 10.65
CA ASP A 218 -9.02 16.77 11.26
C ASP A 218 -10.15 16.59 10.23
N VAL A 219 -10.02 17.21 9.05
CA VAL A 219 -10.88 16.98 7.90
C VAL A 219 -10.30 15.82 7.08
N ILE A 220 -11.04 14.71 7.05
CA ILE A 220 -10.57 13.45 6.46
C ILE A 220 -11.63 12.94 5.49
N TYR A 221 -11.18 12.47 4.33
CA TYR A 221 -12.00 11.74 3.37
C TYR A 221 -11.59 10.28 3.35
N ALA A 222 -12.56 9.38 3.33
CA ALA A 222 -12.33 7.95 3.20
C ALA A 222 -13.23 7.36 2.11
N VAL A 223 -12.68 6.43 1.34
CA VAL A 223 -13.40 5.77 0.25
C VAL A 223 -13.64 4.31 0.60
N SER A 224 -14.89 3.94 0.84
CA SER A 224 -15.26 2.55 1.07
C SER A 224 -15.52 1.82 -0.24
N TRP A 225 -15.22 0.52 -0.28
CA TRP A 225 -15.39 -0.30 -1.47
C TRP A 225 -15.85 -1.71 -1.08
N GLN A 226 -17.01 -2.09 -1.61
CA GLN A 226 -17.54 -3.43 -1.48
C GLN A 226 -17.03 -4.30 -2.63
N ARG A 227 -16.22 -5.32 -2.30
CA ARG A 227 -15.58 -6.16 -3.32
C ARG A 227 -15.51 -7.63 -2.91
N PHE A 228 -15.56 -8.50 -3.90
CA PHE A 228 -15.33 -9.92 -3.76
C PHE A 228 -14.95 -10.54 -5.09
N ARG A 229 -14.03 -11.52 -5.05
CA ARG A 229 -13.70 -12.31 -6.22
C ARG A 229 -13.70 -13.79 -5.90
N ASN A 230 -14.20 -14.56 -6.84
CA ASN A 230 -13.92 -15.99 -6.90
C ASN A 230 -13.60 -16.39 -8.35
N VAL A 231 -13.52 -17.70 -8.60
CA VAL A 231 -13.22 -18.24 -9.93
C VAL A 231 -14.22 -17.72 -10.99
N ALA A 232 -15.50 -17.65 -10.67
CA ALA A 232 -16.60 -17.34 -11.60
C ALA A 232 -17.15 -15.91 -11.49
N VAL A 233 -17.04 -15.27 -10.34
CA VAL A 233 -17.74 -14.02 -9.99
C VAL A 233 -16.75 -12.93 -9.60
N LEU A 234 -17.04 -11.73 -10.06
CA LEU A 234 -16.48 -10.47 -9.56
C LEU A 234 -17.66 -9.63 -9.05
N MET A 235 -17.62 -9.27 -7.78
CA MET A 235 -18.40 -8.20 -7.19
C MET A 235 -17.45 -7.03 -7.00
N ASP A 236 -17.74 -5.91 -7.64
CA ASP A 236 -16.83 -4.75 -7.71
C ASP A 236 -17.56 -3.44 -7.37
N GLY A 237 -18.46 -3.55 -6.42
CA GLY A 237 -19.39 -2.49 -6.03
C GLY A 237 -20.53 -3.08 -5.21
N GLY A 238 -21.22 -2.20 -4.50
CA GLY A 238 -22.31 -2.58 -3.62
C GLY A 238 -22.71 -1.46 -2.67
N PRO A 239 -23.79 -1.65 -1.89
CA PRO A 239 -24.32 -0.61 -1.00
C PRO A 239 -23.32 -0.09 0.04
N GLY A 240 -22.25 -0.84 0.35
CA GLY A 240 -21.19 -0.36 1.24
C GLY A 240 -20.15 0.55 0.58
N THR A 241 -20.24 0.80 -0.72
CA THR A 241 -19.27 1.62 -1.47
C THR A 241 -19.72 3.09 -1.47
N GLY A 242 -18.84 4.00 -1.05
CA GLY A 242 -19.16 5.42 -0.99
C GLY A 242 -17.97 6.27 -0.57
N ILE A 243 -18.20 7.59 -0.54
CA ILE A 243 -17.24 8.60 -0.09
C ILE A 243 -17.71 9.12 1.27
N HIS A 244 -16.83 9.11 2.26
CA HIS A 244 -17.14 9.50 3.63
C HIS A 244 -16.26 10.66 4.05
N LYS A 245 -16.82 11.59 4.82
CA LYS A 245 -16.10 12.73 5.40
C LYS A 245 -16.19 12.72 6.92
N SER A 246 -15.07 13.02 7.55
CA SER A 246 -14.95 13.36 8.96
C SER A 246 -14.40 14.77 9.09
N GLU A 247 -14.80 15.47 10.16
CA GLU A 247 -14.33 16.83 10.47
C GLU A 247 -13.79 16.92 11.92
N ASP A 248 -13.58 15.76 12.56
CA ASP A 248 -13.14 15.61 13.95
C ASP A 248 -11.98 14.61 14.09
N GLY A 249 -11.17 14.46 13.04
CA GLY A 249 -10.00 13.58 13.05
C GLY A 249 -10.36 12.10 12.97
N GLY A 250 -11.50 11.77 12.36
CA GLY A 250 -11.95 10.40 12.13
C GLY A 250 -12.73 9.80 13.31
N GLU A 251 -13.25 10.60 14.24
CA GLU A 251 -14.07 10.09 15.35
C GLU A 251 -15.53 9.88 14.92
N THR A 252 -16.05 10.76 14.08
CA THR A 252 -17.37 10.63 13.45
C THR A 252 -17.29 10.82 11.94
N TRP A 253 -18.21 10.17 11.24
CA TRP A 253 -18.24 10.09 9.77
C TRP A 253 -19.65 10.30 9.25
N ARG A 254 -19.75 10.95 8.09
CA ARG A 254 -20.96 11.01 7.28
C ARG A 254 -20.63 10.68 5.83
N GLU A 255 -21.59 10.05 5.16
CA GLU A 255 -21.50 9.79 3.74
C GLU A 255 -21.77 11.07 2.94
N LEU A 256 -21.03 11.25 1.85
CA LEU A 256 -21.24 12.31 0.86
C LEU A 256 -22.06 11.74 -0.28
N THR A 257 -23.22 12.33 -0.56
CA THR A 257 -24.16 11.81 -1.57
C THR A 257 -24.71 12.86 -2.52
N GLU A 258 -24.69 14.14 -2.15
CA GLU A 258 -25.34 15.20 -2.92
C GLU A 258 -24.62 15.41 -4.27
N GLY A 259 -25.35 15.24 -5.37
CA GLY A 259 -24.81 15.32 -6.73
C GLY A 259 -24.06 14.06 -7.21
N LEU A 260 -23.94 13.04 -6.35
CA LEU A 260 -23.44 11.72 -6.74
C LEU A 260 -24.57 10.80 -7.22
N PRO A 261 -24.27 9.73 -7.97
CA PRO A 261 -25.28 8.77 -8.42
C PRO A 261 -25.99 8.05 -7.26
N GLU A 262 -27.31 7.89 -7.36
CA GLU A 262 -28.12 7.12 -6.40
C GLU A 262 -28.07 5.59 -6.63
N GLU A 263 -27.38 5.15 -7.68
CA GLU A 263 -27.24 3.73 -8.00
C GLU A 263 -26.05 3.07 -7.27
N VAL A 264 -25.84 1.78 -7.49
CA VAL A 264 -24.72 1.05 -6.89
C VAL A 264 -23.39 1.58 -7.42
N LEU A 265 -22.56 2.09 -6.52
CA LEU A 265 -21.21 2.55 -6.81
C LEU A 265 -20.22 1.38 -6.84
N GLY A 266 -19.26 1.46 -7.76
CA GLY A 266 -18.12 0.55 -7.92
C GLY A 266 -16.83 1.12 -7.35
N LYS A 267 -15.65 0.74 -7.87
CA LYS A 267 -14.39 1.32 -7.36
C LYS A 267 -14.38 2.85 -7.56
N ILE A 268 -13.94 3.57 -6.54
CA ILE A 268 -13.82 5.03 -6.54
C ILE A 268 -12.35 5.39 -6.28
N GLY A 269 -11.85 6.36 -7.04
CA GLY A 269 -10.61 7.07 -6.76
C GLY A 269 -10.88 8.49 -6.33
N LEU A 270 -10.15 9.00 -5.33
CA LEU A 270 -10.33 10.35 -4.82
C LEU A 270 -9.00 11.14 -4.85
N ALA A 271 -9.07 12.43 -5.16
CA ALA A 271 -7.97 13.35 -4.97
C ALA A 271 -8.45 14.69 -4.43
N ILE A 272 -7.72 15.24 -3.47
CA ILE A 272 -7.89 16.62 -3.00
C ILE A 272 -6.93 17.49 -3.80
N SER A 273 -7.41 18.64 -4.29
CA SER A 273 -6.52 19.61 -4.94
C SER A 273 -5.51 20.17 -3.93
N PRO A 274 -4.20 20.01 -4.16
CA PRO A 274 -3.18 20.58 -3.27
C PRO A 274 -3.08 22.12 -3.37
N ILE A 275 -3.66 22.72 -4.41
CA ILE A 275 -3.64 24.17 -4.64
C ILE A 275 -4.84 24.84 -3.95
N ASP A 276 -6.00 24.19 -3.99
CA ASP A 276 -7.23 24.64 -3.33
C ASP A 276 -8.00 23.43 -2.78
N PRO A 277 -7.82 23.06 -1.51
CA PRO A 277 -8.39 21.83 -0.96
C PRO A 277 -9.91 21.84 -0.78
N ASP A 278 -10.61 22.95 -1.08
CA ASP A 278 -12.07 22.91 -1.24
C ASP A 278 -12.46 22.19 -2.55
N VAL A 279 -11.53 22.08 -3.51
CA VAL A 279 -11.75 21.31 -4.73
C VAL A 279 -11.35 19.84 -4.53
N VAL A 280 -12.33 18.95 -4.66
CA VAL A 280 -12.14 17.50 -4.53
C VAL A 280 -12.62 16.83 -5.81
N TYR A 281 -11.85 15.85 -6.28
CA TYR A 281 -12.14 15.08 -7.49
C TYR A 281 -12.45 13.63 -7.14
N ALA A 282 -13.34 13.02 -7.91
CA ALA A 282 -13.64 11.61 -7.82
C ALA A 282 -13.79 10.99 -9.21
N THR A 283 -13.16 9.84 -9.44
CA THR A 283 -13.54 8.94 -10.54
C THR A 283 -14.35 7.79 -9.95
N ILE A 284 -15.51 7.49 -10.53
CA ILE A 284 -16.49 6.57 -9.95
C ILE A 284 -16.94 5.59 -11.03
N GLU A 285 -16.73 4.31 -10.77
CA GLU A 285 -17.36 3.23 -11.54
C GLU A 285 -18.83 3.04 -11.14
N LEU A 286 -19.67 2.73 -12.12
CA LEU A 286 -21.07 2.39 -11.94
C LEU A 286 -21.39 1.06 -12.66
N ALA A 287 -22.62 0.58 -12.50
CA ALA A 287 -23.06 -0.67 -13.08
C ALA A 287 -22.91 -0.69 -14.62
N ASN A 288 -22.67 -1.87 -15.19
CA ASN A 288 -22.56 -2.08 -16.64
C ASN A 288 -21.42 -1.30 -17.32
N ARG A 289 -20.30 -1.08 -16.61
CA ARG A 289 -19.10 -0.40 -17.12
C ARG A 289 -19.37 1.05 -17.53
N THR A 290 -20.34 1.68 -16.87
CA THR A 290 -20.55 3.13 -16.91
C THR A 290 -19.81 3.77 -15.74
N GLY A 291 -19.84 5.09 -15.66
CA GLY A 291 -19.14 5.83 -14.63
C GLY A 291 -18.82 7.22 -15.12
N GLY A 292 -17.76 7.79 -14.59
CA GLY A 292 -17.31 9.11 -14.99
C GLY A 292 -16.32 9.75 -14.05
N PHE A 293 -16.23 11.07 -14.19
CA PHE A 293 -15.43 11.93 -13.34
C PHE A 293 -16.33 13.02 -12.74
N TRP A 294 -16.21 13.21 -11.43
CA TRP A 294 -16.94 14.20 -10.65
C TRP A 294 -15.95 15.15 -9.98
N ARG A 295 -16.42 16.38 -9.79
CA ARG A 295 -15.68 17.45 -9.11
C ARG A 295 -16.61 18.14 -8.12
N SER A 296 -16.09 18.47 -6.96
CA SER A 296 -16.72 19.30 -5.94
C SER A 296 -15.88 20.56 -5.76
N GLU A 297 -16.53 21.70 -5.47
CA GLU A 297 -15.87 22.99 -5.17
C GLU A 297 -16.06 23.43 -3.70
N ASP A 298 -16.71 22.61 -2.88
CA ASP A 298 -17.10 22.94 -1.51
C ASP A 298 -16.63 21.90 -0.49
N GLY A 299 -15.53 21.21 -0.80
CA GLY A 299 -14.94 20.21 0.08
C GLY A 299 -15.76 18.91 0.11
N GLY A 300 -16.39 18.54 -1.01
CA GLY A 300 -17.15 17.31 -1.17
C GLY A 300 -18.60 17.38 -0.70
N GLU A 301 -19.13 18.55 -0.34
CA GLU A 301 -20.53 18.67 0.08
C GLU A 301 -21.49 18.51 -1.10
N THR A 302 -21.14 19.07 -2.26
CA THR A 302 -21.88 18.90 -3.52
C THR A 302 -20.95 18.50 -4.65
N TRP A 303 -21.44 17.61 -5.52
CA TRP A 303 -20.67 17.06 -6.64
C TRP A 303 -21.32 17.35 -7.99
N GLU A 304 -20.49 17.66 -8.98
CA GLU A 304 -20.91 17.83 -10.36
C GLU A 304 -20.17 16.84 -11.27
N LYS A 305 -20.92 16.09 -12.07
CA LYS A 305 -20.35 15.21 -13.09
C LYS A 305 -19.76 16.05 -14.23
N GLN A 306 -18.46 15.91 -14.46
CA GLN A 306 -17.71 16.66 -15.47
C GLN A 306 -17.66 15.93 -16.81
N SER A 307 -17.53 14.61 -16.77
CA SER A 307 -17.52 13.78 -17.98
C SER A 307 -17.90 12.33 -17.72
N GLU A 308 -18.13 11.59 -18.80
CA GLU A 308 -18.31 10.13 -18.81
C GLU A 308 -16.97 9.37 -18.87
N TYR A 309 -15.84 10.08 -18.71
CA TYR A 309 -14.53 9.44 -18.81
C TYR A 309 -14.34 8.43 -17.67
N LEU A 310 -13.97 7.21 -18.05
CA LEU A 310 -13.68 6.10 -17.15
C LEU A 310 -12.43 5.40 -17.66
N SER A 311 -11.59 4.94 -16.75
CA SER A 311 -10.37 4.20 -17.06
C SER A 311 -10.64 3.04 -18.02
N SER A 312 -9.78 2.88 -19.01
CA SER A 312 -9.91 1.90 -20.08
C SER A 312 -9.22 0.56 -19.76
N GLY A 313 -9.04 -0.28 -20.79
CA GLY A 313 -8.33 -1.56 -20.66
C GLY A 313 -9.05 -2.60 -19.79
N THR A 314 -8.37 -3.05 -18.72
CA THR A 314 -8.91 -4.02 -17.75
C THR A 314 -10.03 -3.41 -16.89
N GLY A 315 -10.12 -2.08 -16.82
CA GLY A 315 -11.23 -1.35 -16.21
C GLY A 315 -10.99 -0.93 -14.76
N PRO A 316 -12.01 -0.33 -14.12
CA PRO A 316 -11.87 0.41 -12.88
C PRO A 316 -11.39 -0.41 -11.68
N HIS A 317 -11.81 -1.67 -11.56
CA HIS A 317 -11.29 -2.63 -10.57
C HIS A 317 -9.75 -2.70 -10.49
N TYR A 318 -9.08 -2.25 -11.56
CA TYR A 318 -7.66 -2.14 -11.70
C TYR A 318 -7.16 -0.69 -11.67
N TYR A 319 -7.75 0.19 -12.50
CA TYR A 319 -7.25 1.54 -12.77
C TYR A 319 -8.22 2.62 -12.27
N GLN A 320 -8.13 3.02 -11.00
CA GLN A 320 -8.99 4.06 -10.42
C GLN A 320 -8.25 4.97 -9.46
N GLU A 321 -6.96 5.18 -9.66
CA GLU A 321 -6.20 6.12 -8.84
C GLU A 321 -6.02 7.42 -9.61
N ILE A 322 -6.30 8.53 -8.94
CA ILE A 322 -6.20 9.88 -9.50
C ILE A 322 -5.27 10.74 -8.64
N PHE A 323 -4.52 11.61 -9.29
CA PHE A 323 -3.55 12.48 -8.64
C PHE A 323 -3.71 13.92 -9.13
N ALA A 324 -4.08 14.83 -8.23
CA ALA A 324 -4.17 16.25 -8.52
C ALA A 324 -2.77 16.89 -8.56
N SER A 325 -2.53 17.76 -9.55
CA SER A 325 -1.24 18.42 -9.74
C SER A 325 -0.98 19.47 -8.64
N PRO A 326 0.20 19.47 -7.99
CA PRO A 326 0.62 20.56 -7.10
C PRO A 326 1.13 21.80 -7.83
N HIS A 327 1.10 21.81 -9.16
CA HIS A 327 1.72 22.84 -9.98
C HIS A 327 0.76 23.56 -10.92
N GLU A 328 -0.37 22.94 -11.24
CA GLU A 328 -1.36 23.49 -12.17
C GLU A 328 -2.75 23.17 -11.61
N PHE A 329 -3.55 24.21 -11.34
CA PHE A 329 -4.89 24.04 -10.77
C PHE A 329 -5.79 23.31 -11.77
N ASP A 330 -6.66 22.43 -11.27
CA ASP A 330 -7.58 21.59 -12.07
C ASP A 330 -6.91 20.62 -13.06
N ARG A 331 -5.57 20.48 -13.01
CA ARG A 331 -4.90 19.36 -13.66
C ARG A 331 -4.95 18.12 -12.79
N VAL A 332 -5.51 17.04 -13.32
CA VAL A 332 -5.59 15.73 -12.65
C VAL A 332 -5.07 14.64 -13.58
N TYR A 333 -4.22 13.78 -13.05
CA TYR A 333 -3.71 12.59 -13.73
C TYR A 333 -4.58 11.39 -13.34
N GLN A 334 -5.11 10.68 -14.32
CA GLN A 334 -5.78 9.39 -14.13
C GLN A 334 -4.80 8.27 -14.47
N MET A 335 -4.53 7.40 -13.48
CA MET A 335 -3.85 6.14 -13.76
C MET A 335 -4.77 5.23 -14.58
N ASP A 336 -4.26 4.78 -15.72
CA ASP A 336 -4.90 3.89 -16.66
C ASP A 336 -3.79 3.15 -17.44
N VAL A 337 -4.16 2.16 -18.25
CA VAL A 337 -3.25 1.43 -19.15
C VAL A 337 -2.33 2.40 -19.88
N HIS A 338 -2.92 3.46 -20.46
CA HIS A 338 -2.18 4.64 -20.88
C HIS A 338 -2.48 5.76 -19.90
N LEU A 339 -1.47 6.47 -19.42
CA LEU A 339 -1.69 7.63 -18.54
C LEU A 339 -2.55 8.68 -19.25
N HIS A 340 -3.65 9.09 -18.61
CA HIS A 340 -4.48 10.20 -19.08
C HIS A 340 -4.41 11.37 -18.11
N MET A 341 -4.73 12.54 -18.64
CA MET A 341 -4.72 13.78 -17.89
C MET A 341 -5.82 14.71 -18.37
N THR A 342 -6.45 15.40 -17.43
CA THR A 342 -7.32 16.55 -17.65
C THR A 342 -6.58 17.83 -17.23
N GLU A 343 -6.90 18.95 -17.87
CA GLU A 343 -6.43 20.30 -17.56
C GLU A 343 -7.58 21.22 -17.09
N ASP A 344 -8.79 20.66 -16.98
CA ASP A 344 -10.04 21.39 -16.82
C ASP A 344 -10.97 20.68 -15.82
N GLY A 345 -10.39 20.09 -14.77
CA GLY A 345 -11.13 19.52 -13.65
C GLY A 345 -11.94 18.28 -14.01
N GLY A 346 -11.62 17.62 -15.13
CA GLY A 346 -12.23 16.37 -15.58
C GLY A 346 -13.24 16.51 -16.72
N ALA A 347 -13.46 17.72 -17.26
CA ALA A 347 -14.37 17.92 -18.39
C ALA A 347 -13.82 17.26 -19.67
N ASN A 348 -12.50 17.31 -19.89
CA ASN A 348 -11.84 16.65 -21.00
C ASN A 348 -10.60 15.88 -20.54
N PHE A 349 -10.49 14.63 -20.98
CA PHE A 349 -9.29 13.80 -20.78
C PHE A 349 -8.52 13.61 -22.07
N THR A 350 -7.21 13.75 -21.96
CA THR A 350 -6.27 13.52 -23.05
C THR A 350 -5.28 12.45 -22.63
N LYS A 351 -4.94 11.56 -23.57
CA LYS A 351 -3.85 10.60 -23.37
C LYS A 351 -2.53 11.38 -23.34
N LEU A 352 -1.71 11.13 -22.33
CA LEU A 352 -0.38 11.69 -22.23
C LEU A 352 0.57 10.88 -23.14
N GLU A 353 0.93 11.48 -24.28
CA GLU A 353 1.85 10.84 -25.23
C GLU A 353 3.29 10.82 -24.69
N HIS A 354 3.95 9.66 -24.79
CA HIS A 354 5.34 9.51 -24.38
C HIS A 354 6.12 8.64 -25.38
N ASP A 355 7.15 9.22 -25.98
CA ASP A 355 7.99 8.53 -26.98
C ASP A 355 8.90 7.44 -26.40
N THR A 356 8.98 7.32 -25.06
CA THR A 356 9.97 6.50 -24.35
C THR A 356 9.39 5.49 -23.35
N LYS A 357 8.06 5.36 -23.27
CA LYS A 357 7.38 4.38 -22.41
C LYS A 357 6.55 3.42 -23.24
N HIS A 358 6.50 2.16 -22.81
CA HIS A 358 5.62 1.17 -23.41
C HIS A 358 4.25 1.27 -22.74
N VAL A 359 3.32 1.92 -23.44
CA VAL A 359 1.92 2.20 -23.03
C VAL A 359 1.85 3.24 -21.90
#